data_AF-A0A7S3ISA5-F1
#
_entry.id   AF-A0A7S3ISA5-F1
#
_cell.length_a   1.000
_cell.length_b   1.000
_cell.length_c   1.000
_cell.angle_alpha   90.00
_cell.angle_beta   90.00
_cell.angle_gamma   90.00
#
_symmetry.space_group_name_H-M   'P 1'
#
loop_
_entity.id
_entity.type
_entity.pdbx_description
1 polymer ?
#
loop_
_entity_poly.entity_id
_entity_poly.type
_entity_poly.pdbx_seq_one_letter_code
_entity_poly.pdbx_strand_id
1 'polypeptide(L)'
;VDMDVQVEIQNVLTDIHKQEKEIALRDDKIDDLNQELEDAQAELDEFHNDFADKEDKIAELEDQLNNLEEERARLAAEEEERRRLEEEERRNRPKPRSKYNPLKGDKIDERMSVYINNFELDVPLQRIAEGQYMFGTRKIIAKIMNDK
;
A
#
# COMPACT_ATOMS: atom_id res chain seq x y z
N VAL A 1 -33.71 -9.06 96.66
CA VAL A 1 -33.71 -9.44 95.24
C VAL A 1 -33.04 -10.80 95.16
N ASP A 2 -33.68 -11.75 94.47
CA ASP A 2 -33.27 -13.15 94.46
C ASP A 2 -31.89 -13.35 93.80
N MET A 3 -31.07 -14.26 94.34
CA MET A 3 -29.70 -14.48 93.87
C MET A 3 -29.67 -15.00 92.43
N ASP A 4 -30.69 -15.77 92.03
CA ASP A 4 -30.83 -16.32 90.68
C ASP A 4 -31.03 -15.23 89.62
N VAL A 5 -31.79 -14.17 89.95
CA VAL A 5 -32.00 -13.01 89.07
C VAL A 5 -30.69 -12.25 88.82
N GLN A 6 -29.81 -12.18 89.83
CA GLN A 6 -28.51 -11.53 89.67
C GLN A 6 -27.57 -12.33 88.75
N VAL A 7 -27.63 -13.66 88.80
CA VAL A 7 -26.82 -14.53 87.93
C VAL A 7 -27.29 -14.43 86.48
N GLU A 8 -28.61 -14.42 86.23
CA GLU A 8 -29.15 -14.25 84.88
C GLU A 8 -28.77 -12.90 84.26
N ILE A 9 -28.86 -11.81 85.03
CA ILE A 9 -28.42 -10.48 84.59
C ILE A 9 -26.93 -10.49 84.22
N GLN A 10 -26.09 -11.13 85.03
CA GLN A 10 -24.64 -11.21 84.77
C GLN A 10 -24.32 -11.98 83.49
N ASN A 11 -25.05 -13.06 83.22
CA ASN A 11 -24.89 -13.84 81.98
C ASN A 11 -25.31 -13.02 80.75
N VAL A 12 -26.47 -12.34 80.81
CA VAL A 12 -26.95 -11.47 79.72
C VAL A 12 -25.97 -10.34 79.45
N LEU A 13 -25.42 -9.70 80.49
CA LEU A 13 -24.40 -8.66 80.33
C LEU A 13 -23.13 -9.20 79.66
N THR A 14 -22.73 -10.43 79.97
CA THR A 14 -21.57 -11.06 79.35
C THR A 14 -21.80 -11.32 77.86
N ASP A 15 -22.99 -11.78 77.50
CA ASP A 15 -23.38 -12.01 76.10
C ASP A 15 -23.48 -10.70 75.32
N ILE A 16 -24.04 -9.63 75.92
CA ILE A 16 -24.08 -8.29 75.31
C ILE A 16 -22.66 -7.81 75.00
N HIS A 17 -21.74 -7.86 75.98
CA HIS A 17 -20.36 -7.44 75.74
C HIS A 17 -19.66 -8.28 74.65
N LYS A 18 -20.00 -9.56 74.52
CA LYS A 18 -19.48 -10.40 73.44
C LYS A 18 -20.03 -9.96 72.09
N GLN A 19 -21.33 -9.71 72.00
CA GLN A 19 -21.98 -9.22 70.78
C GLN A 19 -21.46 -7.84 70.37
N GLU A 20 -21.23 -6.93 71.32
CA GLU A 20 -20.63 -5.62 71.05
C GLU A 20 -19.24 -5.73 70.43
N LYS A 21 -18.41 -6.66 70.91
CA LYS A 21 -17.09 -6.93 70.28
C LYS A 21 -17.23 -7.50 68.88
N GLU A 22 -18.17 -8.42 68.65
CA GLU A 22 -18.40 -8.98 67.32
C GLU A 22 -18.95 -7.91 66.35
N ILE A 23 -19.78 -6.98 66.82
CA ILE A 23 -20.26 -5.84 66.04
C ILE A 23 -19.10 -4.93 65.66
N ALA A 24 -18.25 -4.54 66.62
CA ALA A 24 -17.10 -3.70 66.35
C ALA A 24 -16.16 -4.30 65.29
N LEU A 25 -15.88 -5.61 65.38
CA LEU A 25 -15.08 -6.32 64.37
C LEU A 25 -15.74 -6.35 62.99
N ARG A 26 -17.07 -6.39 62.92
CA ARG A 26 -17.80 -6.34 61.65
C ARG A 26 -17.82 -4.93 61.07
N ASP A 27 -17.92 -3.91 61.91
CA ASP A 27 -17.85 -2.51 61.49
C ASP A 27 -16.47 -2.21 60.88
N ASP A 28 -15.39 -2.61 61.56
CA ASP A 28 -14.03 -2.51 61.03
C ASP A 28 -13.91 -3.21 59.66
N LYS A 29 -14.50 -4.41 59.51
CA LYS A 29 -14.46 -5.14 58.24
C LYS A 29 -15.30 -4.49 57.15
N ILE A 30 -16.41 -3.85 57.50
CA ILE A 30 -17.23 -3.09 56.55
C ILE A 30 -16.43 -1.90 56.03
N ASP A 31 -15.72 -1.19 56.91
CA ASP A 31 -14.89 -0.05 56.53
C ASP A 31 -13.77 -0.47 55.58
N ASP A 32 -13.06 -1.56 55.87
CA ASP A 32 -12.05 -2.12 54.96
C ASP A 32 -12.62 -2.47 53.58
N LEU A 33 -13.79 -3.14 53.55
CA LEU A 33 -14.43 -3.54 52.29
C LEU A 33 -14.95 -2.33 51.49
N ASN A 34 -15.40 -1.29 52.17
CA ASN A 34 -15.81 -0.05 51.51
C ASN A 34 -14.61 0.65 50.87
N GLN A 35 -13.46 0.67 51.54
CA GLN A 35 -12.24 1.23 50.96
C GLN A 35 -11.78 0.42 49.73
N GLU A 36 -11.74 -0.92 49.85
CA GLU A 36 -11.40 -1.79 48.72
C GLU A 36 -12.35 -1.60 47.52
N LEU A 37 -13.65 -1.38 47.79
CA LEU A 37 -14.64 -1.13 46.76
C LEU A 37 -14.42 0.23 46.08
N GLU A 38 -14.12 1.27 46.85
CA GLU A 38 -13.83 2.60 46.32
C GLU A 38 -12.57 2.59 45.43
N ASP A 39 -11.51 1.93 45.90
CA ASP A 39 -10.26 1.80 45.14
C ASP A 39 -10.50 1.03 43.82
N ALA A 40 -11.24 -0.08 43.87
CA ALA A 40 -11.58 -0.86 42.68
C ALA A 40 -12.48 -0.08 41.68
N GLN A 41 -13.37 0.79 42.18
CA GLN A 41 -14.18 1.66 41.35
C GLN A 41 -13.31 2.71 40.64
N ALA A 42 -12.36 3.31 41.36
CA ALA A 42 -11.43 4.28 40.78
C ALA A 42 -10.55 3.63 39.69
N GLU A 43 -10.04 2.43 39.92
CA GLU A 43 -9.29 1.68 38.91
C GLU A 43 -10.14 1.38 37.66
N LEU A 44 -11.40 0.96 37.86
CA LEU A 44 -12.31 0.67 36.75
C LEU A 44 -12.63 1.91 35.91
N ASP A 45 -12.81 3.07 36.55
CA ASP A 45 -13.00 4.34 35.86
C ASP A 45 -11.74 4.75 35.07
N GLU A 46 -10.54 4.55 35.61
CA GLU A 46 -9.29 4.79 34.90
C GLU A 46 -9.16 3.88 33.67
N PHE A 47 -9.46 2.59 33.81
CA PHE A 47 -9.48 1.66 32.68
C PHE A 47 -10.50 2.07 31.61
N HIS A 48 -11.70 2.49 31.99
CA HIS A 48 -12.70 2.94 31.03
C HIS A 48 -12.24 4.16 30.24
N ASN A 49 -11.58 5.12 30.89
CA ASN A 49 -11.00 6.27 30.20
C ASN A 49 -9.88 5.86 29.23
N ASP A 50 -8.96 4.98 29.65
CA ASP A 50 -7.89 4.48 28.77
C ASP A 50 -8.45 3.69 27.57
N PHE A 51 -9.53 2.93 27.77
CA PHE A 51 -10.24 2.25 26.67
C PHE A 51 -10.86 3.25 25.69
N ALA A 52 -11.54 4.29 26.17
CA ALA A 52 -12.12 5.32 25.33
C ALA A 52 -11.05 6.04 24.48
N ASP A 53 -9.93 6.42 25.10
CA ASP A 53 -8.80 7.05 24.40
C ASP A 53 -8.22 6.14 23.31
N LYS A 54 -8.14 4.82 23.57
CA LYS A 54 -7.69 3.85 22.57
C LYS A 54 -8.71 3.66 21.44
N GLU A 55 -10.01 3.66 21.73
CA GLU A 55 -11.06 3.59 20.71
C GLU A 55 -10.99 4.80 19.76
N ASP A 56 -10.85 6.00 20.32
CA ASP A 56 -10.64 7.22 19.53
C ASP A 56 -9.38 7.12 18.66
N LYS A 57 -8.29 6.57 19.21
CA LYS A 57 -7.04 6.40 18.45
C LYS A 57 -7.18 5.37 17.33
N ILE A 58 -7.92 4.29 17.55
CA ILE A 58 -8.19 3.28 16.53
C ILE A 58 -8.98 3.92 15.38
N ALA A 59 -10.03 4.67 15.69
CA ALA A 59 -10.83 5.36 14.67
C ALA A 59 -9.97 6.33 13.82
N GLU A 60 -9.09 7.10 14.45
CA GLU A 60 -8.17 7.99 13.72
C GLU A 60 -7.23 7.22 12.77
N LEU A 61 -6.69 6.08 13.23
CA LEU A 61 -5.80 5.26 12.42
C LEU A 61 -6.52 4.57 11.26
N GLU A 62 -7.77 4.15 11.45
CA GLU A 62 -8.60 3.60 10.39
C GLU A 62 -8.88 4.64 9.30
N ASP A 63 -9.19 5.88 9.67
CA ASP A 63 -9.35 6.98 8.71
C ASP A 63 -8.05 7.28 7.95
N GLN A 64 -6.91 7.27 8.63
CA GLN A 64 -5.61 7.45 7.97
C GLN A 64 -5.31 6.34 6.97
N LEU A 65 -5.61 5.09 7.31
CA LEU A 65 -5.44 3.94 6.41
C LEU A 65 -6.33 4.06 5.18
N ASN A 66 -7.60 4.40 5.36
CA ASN A 66 -8.54 4.58 4.24
C ASN A 66 -8.05 5.65 3.27
N ASN A 67 -7.60 6.81 3.78
CA ASN A 67 -7.05 7.88 2.95
C ASN A 67 -5.81 7.43 2.14
N LEU A 68 -4.90 6.67 2.76
CA LEU A 68 -3.72 6.14 2.08
C LEU A 68 -4.06 5.09 1.02
N GLU A 69 -5.07 4.26 1.28
CA GLU A 69 -5.55 3.27 0.30
C GLU A 69 -6.16 3.96 -0.92
N GLU A 70 -6.97 5.00 -0.72
CA GLU A 70 -7.53 5.81 -1.80
C GLU A 70 -6.44 6.51 -2.62
N GLU A 71 -5.45 7.11 -1.96
CA GLU A 71 -4.32 7.75 -2.65
C GLU A 71 -3.51 6.74 -3.45
N ARG A 72 -3.24 5.56 -2.89
CA ARG A 72 -2.54 4.49 -3.60
C ARG A 72 -3.32 4.01 -4.82
N ALA A 73 -4.64 3.86 -4.71
CA ALA A 73 -5.50 3.48 -5.83
C ALA A 73 -5.48 4.54 -6.94
N ARG A 74 -5.53 5.83 -6.57
CA ARG A 74 -5.43 6.95 -7.51
C ARG A 74 -4.12 6.94 -8.27
N LEU A 75 -2.99 6.80 -7.57
CA LEU A 75 -1.66 6.76 -8.18
C LEU A 75 -1.49 5.54 -9.11
N ALA A 76 -2.01 4.38 -8.73
CA ALA A 76 -1.96 3.19 -9.57
C ALA A 76 -2.75 3.39 -10.87
N ALA A 77 -3.93 4.01 -10.81
CA ALA A 77 -4.73 4.32 -11.99
C ALA A 77 -4.02 5.34 -12.91
N GLU A 78 -3.42 6.38 -12.34
CA GLU A 78 -2.65 7.38 -13.11
C GLU A 78 -1.41 6.76 -13.78
N GLU A 79 -0.68 5.89 -13.08
CA GLU A 79 0.47 5.18 -13.66
C GLU A 79 0.04 4.25 -14.80
N GLU A 80 -1.08 3.54 -14.65
CA GLU A 80 -1.63 2.69 -15.71
C GLU A 80 -2.03 3.51 -16.95
N GLU A 81 -2.72 4.65 -16.76
CA GLU A 81 -3.08 5.55 -17.85
C GLU A 81 -1.84 6.09 -18.57
N ARG A 82 -0.84 6.55 -17.81
CA ARG A 82 0.45 7.02 -18.35
C ARG A 82 1.14 5.94 -19.17
N ARG A 83 1.13 4.69 -18.68
CA ARG A 83 1.73 3.55 -19.40
C ARG A 83 0.99 3.25 -20.71
N ARG A 84 -0.35 3.32 -20.71
CA ARG A 84 -1.17 3.14 -21.91
C ARG A 84 -0.87 4.22 -22.96
N LEU A 85 -0.80 5.48 -22.54
CA LEU A 85 -0.47 6.61 -23.43
C LEU A 85 0.94 6.49 -24.01
N GLU A 86 1.94 6.10 -23.19
CA GLU A 86 3.31 5.89 -23.67
C GLU A 86 3.39 4.74 -24.68
N GLU A 87 2.66 3.65 -24.45
CA GLU A 87 2.59 2.53 -25.40
C GLU A 87 1.90 2.92 -26.71
N GLU A 88 0.82 3.70 -26.65
CA GLU A 88 0.14 4.23 -27.83
C GLU A 88 1.05 5.19 -28.61
N GLU A 89 1.76 6.10 -27.93
CA GLU A 89 2.72 7.01 -28.55
C GLU A 89 3.85 6.23 -29.23
N ARG A 90 4.39 5.20 -28.56
CA ARG A 90 5.42 4.33 -29.14
C ARG A 90 4.93 3.57 -30.36
N ARG A 91 3.68 3.11 -30.36
CA ARG A 91 3.05 2.42 -31.49
C ARG A 91 2.81 3.37 -32.66
N ASN A 92 2.38 4.60 -32.37
CA ASN A 92 2.09 5.62 -33.37
C ASN A 92 3.33 6.36 -33.87
N ARG A 93 4.48 6.22 -33.19
CA ARG A 93 5.74 6.87 -33.61
C ARG A 93 6.13 6.36 -35.01
N PRO A 94 6.27 7.27 -36.00
CA PRO A 94 6.70 6.88 -37.33
C PRO A 94 8.10 6.27 -37.23
N LYS A 95 8.27 5.06 -37.76
CA LYS A 95 9.58 4.41 -37.83
C LYS A 95 10.50 5.28 -38.70
N PRO A 96 11.70 5.65 -38.22
CA PRO A 96 12.63 6.43 -39.02
C PRO A 96 12.98 5.66 -40.29
N ARG A 97 12.67 6.26 -41.45
CA ARG A 97 13.00 5.68 -42.76
C ARG A 97 14.52 5.71 -42.93
N SER A 98 15.14 4.55 -43.11
CA SER A 98 16.55 4.47 -43.45
C SER A 98 16.74 4.85 -44.92
N LYS A 99 17.48 5.93 -45.19
CA LYS A 99 17.88 6.29 -46.56
C LYS A 99 19.09 5.45 -46.97
N TYR A 100 19.08 4.95 -48.19
CA TYR A 100 20.21 4.24 -48.75
C TYR A 100 21.33 5.23 -49.12
N ASN A 101 22.52 5.01 -48.58
CA ASN A 101 23.71 5.82 -48.89
C ASN A 101 24.57 5.09 -49.92
N PRO A 102 24.77 5.65 -51.13
CA PRO A 102 25.59 5.01 -52.15
C PRO A 102 27.09 5.08 -51.85
N LEU A 103 27.84 4.14 -52.41
CA LEU A 103 29.29 4.19 -52.51
C LEU A 103 29.71 5.20 -53.58
N LYS A 104 30.35 6.30 -53.15
CA LYS A 104 30.82 7.36 -54.06
C LYS A 104 31.75 6.79 -55.13
N GLY A 105 31.45 7.09 -56.40
CA GLY A 105 32.23 6.63 -57.56
C GLY A 105 31.69 5.37 -58.25
N ASP A 106 30.73 4.66 -57.64
CA ASP A 106 29.99 3.58 -58.32
C ASP A 106 28.74 4.16 -58.99
N LYS A 107 28.77 4.27 -60.33
CA LYS A 107 27.69 4.86 -61.12
C LYS A 107 26.38 4.07 -61.03
N ILE A 108 26.47 2.74 -60.89
CA ILE A 108 25.29 1.88 -60.74
C ILE A 108 24.66 2.16 -59.38
N ASP A 109 25.49 2.24 -58.34
CA ASP A 109 25.04 2.45 -56.98
C ASP A 109 24.48 3.85 -56.73
N GLU A 110 25.12 4.88 -57.29
CA GLU A 110 24.64 6.26 -57.24
C GLU A 110 23.25 6.38 -57.89
N ARG A 111 23.06 5.82 -59.10
CA ARG A 111 21.74 5.80 -59.75
C ARG A 111 20.73 5.01 -58.94
N MET A 112 21.13 3.84 -58.43
CA MET A 112 20.26 3.00 -57.61
C MET A 112 19.79 3.75 -56.35
N SER A 113 20.67 4.53 -55.72
CA SER A 113 20.33 5.32 -54.54
C SER A 113 19.28 6.40 -54.80
N VAL A 114 19.31 7.05 -55.96
CA VAL A 114 18.32 8.06 -56.34
C VAL A 114 16.94 7.41 -56.50
N TYR A 115 16.87 6.26 -57.19
CA TYR A 115 15.61 5.53 -57.32
C TYR A 115 15.12 5.03 -55.96
N ILE A 116 15.96 4.35 -55.18
CA ILE A 116 15.56 3.75 -53.90
C ILE A 116 15.14 4.79 -52.88
N ASN A 117 15.82 5.94 -52.79
CA ASN A 117 15.43 7.01 -51.87
C ASN A 117 14.19 7.79 -52.33
N ASN A 118 13.86 7.76 -53.62
CA ASN A 118 12.64 8.34 -54.16
C ASN A 118 11.41 7.43 -53.97
N PHE A 119 11.61 6.12 -53.85
CA PHE A 119 10.55 5.17 -53.54
C PHE A 119 10.39 4.98 -52.02
N GLU A 120 9.15 4.83 -51.54
CA GLU A 120 8.87 4.55 -50.13
C GLU A 120 9.10 3.07 -49.80
N LEU A 121 10.35 2.61 -49.88
CA LEU A 121 10.72 1.23 -49.59
C LEU A 121 10.91 1.01 -48.08
N ASP A 122 10.13 0.10 -47.50
CA ASP A 122 10.21 -0.31 -46.07
C ASP A 122 11.15 -1.53 -45.86
N VAL A 123 11.84 -1.96 -46.92
CA VAL A 123 12.71 -3.15 -46.90
C VAL A 123 14.17 -2.70 -46.89
N PRO A 124 15.02 -3.25 -46.00
CA PRO A 124 16.43 -2.91 -45.97
C PRO A 124 17.15 -3.35 -47.26
N LEU A 125 17.90 -2.43 -47.85
CA LEU A 125 18.79 -2.68 -48.98
C LEU A 125 20.25 -2.60 -48.52
N GLN A 126 21.03 -3.64 -48.83
CA GLN A 126 22.46 -3.67 -48.54
C GLN A 126 23.26 -4.01 -49.81
N ARG A 127 24.32 -3.24 -50.09
CA ARG A 127 25.27 -3.54 -51.17
C ARG A 127 26.17 -4.71 -50.77
N ILE A 128 26.30 -5.69 -51.66
CA ILE A 128 27.21 -6.84 -51.49
C ILE A 128 28.45 -6.64 -52.37
N ALA A 129 28.23 -6.28 -53.64
CA ALA A 129 29.26 -6.08 -54.65
C ALA A 129 28.74 -5.10 -55.72
N GLU A 130 29.57 -4.78 -56.72
CA GLU A 130 29.16 -3.93 -57.84
C GLU A 130 27.95 -4.52 -58.56
N GLY A 131 26.87 -3.73 -58.63
CA GLY A 131 25.60 -4.17 -59.20
C GLY A 131 24.92 -5.35 -58.49
N GLN A 132 25.32 -5.72 -57.27
CA GLN A 132 24.70 -6.82 -56.50
C GLN A 132 24.28 -6.37 -55.11
N TYR A 133 23.01 -6.61 -54.78
CA TYR A 133 22.39 -6.13 -53.55
C TYR A 133 21.61 -7.23 -52.84
N MET A 134 21.49 -7.13 -51.53
CA MET A 134 20.47 -7.81 -50.74
C MET A 134 19.29 -6.87 -50.57
N PHE A 135 18.09 -7.36 -50.87
CA PHE A 135 16.81 -6.72 -50.60
C PHE A 135 16.02 -7.64 -49.66
N GLY A 136 16.01 -7.31 -48.37
CA GLY A 136 15.53 -8.23 -47.34
C GLY A 136 16.30 -9.55 -47.37
N THR A 137 15.61 -10.66 -47.63
CA THR A 137 16.22 -12.00 -47.72
C THR A 137 16.61 -12.42 -49.14
N ARG A 138 16.40 -11.57 -50.16
CA ARG A 138 16.61 -11.91 -51.57
C ARG A 138 17.80 -11.15 -52.15
N LYS A 139 18.62 -11.85 -52.96
CA LYS A 139 19.68 -11.22 -53.75
C LYS A 139 19.09 -10.66 -55.05
N ILE A 140 19.44 -9.41 -55.37
CA ILE A 140 19.08 -8.74 -56.63
C ILE A 140 20.34 -8.28 -57.37
N ILE A 141 20.25 -8.19 -58.70
CA ILE A 141 21.33 -7.73 -59.57
C ILE A 141 20.83 -6.52 -60.36
N ALA A 142 21.60 -5.43 -60.34
CA ALA A 142 21.32 -4.21 -61.08
C ALA A 142 22.36 -4.02 -62.18
N LYS A 143 21.91 -3.60 -63.36
CA LYS A 143 22.75 -3.28 -64.51
C LYS A 143 22.16 -2.07 -65.22
N ILE A 144 23.00 -1.12 -65.61
CA ILE A 144 22.61 -0.02 -66.49
C ILE A 144 22.54 -0.56 -67.92
N MET A 145 21.39 -0.45 -68.58
CA MET A 145 21.24 -0.77 -70.00
C MET A 145 21.09 0.52 -70.80
N ASN A 146 21.85 0.64 -71.88
CA ASN A 146 21.78 1.73 -72.87
C ASN A 146 22.10 3.15 -72.36
N ASP A 147 23.23 3.38 -71.65
CA ASP A 147 23.89 4.70 -71.38
C ASP A 147 23.03 5.98 -71.30
N LYS A 148 21.77 5.88 -70.90
CA LYS A 148 20.81 6.98 -70.72
C LYS A 148 20.36 6.99 -69.28
#